data_AF-A0A2I0Q9R4-F1
#
_entry.id   AF-A0A2I0Q9R4-F1
#
_cell.length_a   1.000
_cell.length_b   1.000
_cell.length_c   1.000
_cell.angle_alpha   90.00
_cell.angle_beta   90.00
_cell.angle_gamma   90.00
#
_symmetry.space_group_name_H-M   'P 1'
#
loop_
_entity.id
_entity.type
_entity.pdbx_description
1 polymer ?
#
loop_
_entity_poly.entity_id
_entity_poly.type
_entity_poly.pdbx_seq_one_letter_code
_entity_poly.pdbx_strand_id
1 'polypeptide(L)' 'MVIEQLKESEALLEGHFLLSSGRHSNRYCQCAKLLQYPDRAAKVIAVIAERLKNIEVDIVVGAA' A
#
# COMPACT_ATOMS: atom_id res chain seq x y z
N MET A 1 7.51 6.70 8.21
CA MET A 1 7.88 5.69 7.19
C MET A 1 6.72 5.26 6.28
N VAL A 2 5.94 4.19 6.53
CA VAL A 2 4.93 3.74 5.52
C VAL A 2 3.81 4.76 5.27
N ILE A 3 3.16 5.24 6.34
CA ILE A 3 2.08 6.25 6.20
C ILE A 3 2.60 7.53 5.54
N GLU A 4 3.83 7.92 5.83
CA GLU A 4 4.48 9.09 5.24
C GLU A 4 4.72 8.91 3.74
N GLN A 5 5.24 7.75 3.30
CA GLN A 5 5.36 7.46 1.86
C GLN A 5 3.99 7.45 1.17
N LEU A 6 2.94 6.95 1.83
CA LEU A 6 1.57 7.01 1.31
C LEU A 6 1.03 8.45 1.23
N LYS A 7 1.34 9.31 2.20
CA LYS A 7 0.95 10.73 2.16
C LYS A 7 1.70 11.50 1.08
N GLU A 8 3.01 11.34 1.00
CA GLU A 8 3.85 12.02 0.01
C GLU A 8 3.54 11.61 -1.43
N SER A 9 3.06 10.38 -1.64
CA SER A 9 2.59 9.90 -2.95
C SER A 9 1.11 10.19 -3.19
N GLU A 10 0.45 10.93 -2.28
CA GLU A 10 -1.00 11.15 -2.27
C GLU A 10 -1.86 9.88 -2.31
N ALA A 11 -1.28 8.73 -1.98
CA ALA A 11 -1.94 7.44 -1.94
C ALA A 11 -2.88 7.30 -0.72
N LEU A 12 -2.63 8.03 0.37
CA LEU A 12 -3.57 8.11 1.50
C LEU A 12 -4.45 9.36 1.34
N LEU A 13 -5.70 9.15 0.94
CA LEU A 13 -6.70 10.20 0.80
C LEU A 13 -7.46 10.38 2.11
N GLU A 14 -7.80 11.62 2.45
CA GLU A 14 -8.65 11.99 3.59
C GLU A 14 -9.92 12.67 3.08
N GLY A 15 -11.08 12.30 3.64
CA GLY A 15 -12.39 12.71 3.13
C GLY A 15 -13.50 11.89 3.76
N HIS A 16 -14.55 11.59 3.00
CA HIS A 16 -15.64 10.69 3.41
C HIS A 16 -15.89 9.67 2.31
N PHE A 17 -15.55 8.41 2.57
CA PHE A 17 -15.58 7.34 1.59
C PHE A 17 -16.52 6.22 2.04
N LEU A 18 -17.38 5.74 1.13
CA LEU A 18 -18.09 4.47 1.26
C LEU A 18 -17.21 3.37 0.67
N LEU A 19 -16.71 2.47 1.51
CA LEU A 19 -15.84 1.37 1.09
C LEU A 19 -16.65 0.23 0.47
N SER A 20 -16.00 -0.65 -0.28
CA SER A 20 -16.62 -1.84 -0.88
C SER A 20 -17.27 -2.79 0.15
N SER A 21 -16.84 -2.72 1.41
CA SER A 21 -17.48 -3.44 2.52
C SER A 21 -18.79 -2.80 3.01
N GLY A 22 -19.26 -1.71 2.40
CA GLY A 22 -20.40 -0.90 2.87
C GLY A 22 -20.11 -0.02 4.09
N ARG A 23 -18.86 0.03 4.58
CA ARG A 23 -18.48 0.86 5.73
C ARG A 23 -18.05 2.24 5.30
N HIS A 24 -18.38 3.23 6.12
CA HIS A 24 -17.90 4.59 5.96
C HIS A 24 -16.51 4.73 6.61
N SER A 25 -15.61 5.43 5.94
CA SER A 25 -14.26 5.72 6.44
C SER A 25 -13.90 7.16 6.10
N ASN A 26 -13.15 7.81 6.99
CA ASN A 26 -12.57 9.12 6.70
C ASN A 26 -11.27 9.04 5.88
N ARG A 27 -10.83 7.82 5.54
CA ARG A 27 -9.59 7.54 4.82
C ARG A 27 -9.78 6.49 3.74
N TYR A 28 -9.09 6.66 2.63
CA TYR A 28 -9.01 5.69 1.55
C TYR A 28 -7.57 5.56 1.04
N CYS A 29 -7.11 4.33 0.82
CA CYS A 29 -5.76 4.07 0.32
C CYS A 29 -5.82 3.69 -1.16
N GLN A 30 -5.31 4.56 -2.02
CA GLN A 30 -5.20 4.35 -3.46
C GLN A 30 -3.79 3.92 -3.83
N CYS A 31 -3.47 2.63 -3.66
CA CYS A 31 -2.12 2.07 -3.87
C CYS A 31 -1.53 2.39 -5.25
N ALA A 32 -2.35 2.52 -6.29
CA ALA A 32 -1.92 2.93 -7.63
C ALA A 32 -1.15 4.26 -7.64
N LYS A 33 -1.42 5.20 -6.73
CA LYS A 33 -0.66 6.45 -6.62
C LYS A 33 0.74 6.24 -6.04
N LEU A 34 0.92 5.34 -5.08
CA LEU A 34 2.24 4.98 -4.57
C LEU A 34 3.06 4.26 -5.64
N LEU A 35 2.45 3.32 -6.37
CA LEU A 35 3.13 2.47 -7.34
C LEU A 35 3.68 3.25 -8.56
N GLN A 36 3.23 4.47 -8.79
CA GLN A 36 3.82 5.39 -9.79
C GLN A 36 5.23 5.87 -9.40
N TYR A 37 5.65 5.69 -8.14
CA TYR A 37 6.95 6.10 -7.62
C TYR A 37 7.75 4.85 -7.17
N PRO A 38 8.55 4.22 -8.05
CA PRO A 38 9.25 2.96 -7.75
C PRO A 38 10.09 2.99 -6.47
N ASP A 39 10.84 4.07 -6.25
CA ASP A 39 11.69 4.21 -5.05
C ASP A 39 10.88 4.24 -3.74
N ARG A 40 9.68 4.84 -3.79
CA ARG A 40 8.78 4.91 -2.63
C ARG A 40 8.07 3.58 -2.43
N ALA A 41 7.62 2.95 -3.51
CA ALA A 41 7.03 1.62 -3.47
C ALA A 41 8.01 0.60 -2.86
N ALA A 42 9.29 0.62 -3.28
CA ALA A 42 10.33 -0.25 -2.74
C ALA A 42 10.49 -0.09 -1.21
N LYS A 43 10.49 1.14 -0.69
CA LYS A 43 10.56 1.40 0.76
C LYS A 43 9.39 0.82 1.54
N VAL A 44 8.17 0.90 0.98
CA VAL A 44 6.97 0.34 1.62
C VAL A 44 6.99 -1.19 1.55
N ILE A 45 7.34 -1.75 0.40
CA ILE A 45 7.39 -3.20 0.17
C ILE A 45 8.49 -3.86 1.00
N ALA A 46 9.61 -3.19 1.25
CA ALA A 46 10.69 -3.71 2.10
C ALA A 46 10.20 -4.10 3.51
N VAL A 47 9.22 -3.37 4.07
CA VAL A 47 8.62 -3.71 5.37
C VAL A 47 7.86 -5.04 5.31
N ILE A 48 7.23 -5.33 4.16
CA ILE A 48 6.52 -6.59 3.93
C ILE A 48 7.55 -7.71 3.72
N ALA A 49 8.55 -7.50 2.85
CA ALA A 49 9.61 -8.47 2.58
C ALA A 49 10.33 -8.90 3.86
N GLU A 50 10.66 -7.95 4.75
CA GLU A 50 11.30 -8.25 6.03
C GLU A 50 10.46 -9.16 6.93
N ARG A 51 9.13 -9.03 6.89
CA ARG A 51 8.22 -9.92 7.65
C ARG A 51 8.11 -11.31 7.04
N LEU A 52 8.35 -11.43 5.74
CA LEU A 52 8.30 -12.69 5.01
C LEU A 52 9.66 -13.40 4.94
N LYS A 53 10.73 -12.82 5.48
CA LYS A 53 12.11 -13.33 5.32
C LYS A 53 12.34 -14.77 5.78
N ASN A 54 11.49 -15.29 6.67
CA ASN A 54 11.59 -16.65 7.21
C ASN A 54 10.61 -17.62 6.53
N ILE A 55 9.99 -17.21 5.43
CA ILE A 55 9.09 -18.02 4.63
C ILE A 55 9.83 -18.35 3.33
N GLU A 56 9.91 -19.63 3.00
CA GLU A 56 10.41 -20.09 1.71
C GLU A 56 9.35 -19.79 0.65
N VAL A 57 9.73 -19.03 -0.38
CA VAL A 57 8.83 -18.56 -1.43
C VAL A 57 9.41 -18.94 -2.78
N ASP A 58 8.74 -19.86 -3.48
CA ASP A 58 9.12 -20.24 -4.85
C ASP A 58 8.63 -19.22 -5.89
N ILE A 59 7.43 -18.66 -5.68
CA ILE A 59 6.74 -17.78 -6.64
C ILE A 59 5.96 -16.69 -5.91
N VAL A 60 6.00 -15.47 -6.45
CA VAL A 60 5.14 -14.35 -6.05
C VAL A 60 4.14 -14.07 -7.18
N VAL A 61 2.84 -14.06 -6.86
CA VAL A 61 1.76 -13.81 -7.83
C VAL A 61 0.95 -12.59 -7.39
N GLY A 62 0.74 -11.65 -8.32
CA GLY A 62 -0.17 -10.53 -8.15
C GLY A 62 -1.44 -10.73 -8.98
N ALA A 63 -2.61 -10.52 -8.37
CA ALA A 63 -3.86 -10.48 -9.11
C ALA A 63 -3.90 -9.22 -9.99
N ALA A 64 -4.30 -9.40 -11.26
CA ALA A 64 -4.47 -8.32 -12.23
C ALA A 64 -5.80 -7.57 -12.04
#